data_AF-A0A3M8C2Q3-F1
#
_entry.id   AF-A0A3M8C2Q3-F1
#
_cell.length_a   1.000
_cell.length_b   1.000
_cell.length_c   1.000
_cell.angle_alpha   90.00
_cell.angle_beta   90.00
_cell.angle_gamma   90.00
#
_symmetry.space_group_name_H-M   'P 1'
#
loop_
_entity.id
_entity.type
_entity.pdbx_description
1 polymer ?
#
loop_
_entity_poly.entity_id
_entity_poly.type
_entity_poly.pdbx_seq_one_letter_code
_entity_poly.pdbx_strand_id
1 'polypeptide(L)' 'MNHSKRTIWLAVNSEHGDRLVEITQEHTRLARELIVERYRLSELEIEIYKARIEKLRLERENILQQFVQTEAELDENP' A
#
# COMPACT_ATOMS: atom_id res chain seq x y z
N MET A 1 -9.86 3.08 0.61
CA MET A 1 -10.45 4.41 0.40
C MET A 1 -9.53 5.27 -0.47
N ASN A 2 -9.97 6.43 -0.97
CA ASN A 2 -9.05 7.43 -1.52
C ASN A 2 -8.60 8.37 -0.40
N HIS A 3 -7.33 8.27 -0.01
CA HIS A 3 -6.72 9.16 0.97
C HIS A 3 -6.39 10.52 0.35
N SER A 4 -6.46 11.57 1.15
CA SER A 4 -6.09 12.92 0.70
C SER A 4 -4.59 12.97 0.35
N LYS A 5 -4.20 13.93 -0.50
CA LYS A 5 -2.77 14.15 -0.81
C LYS A 5 -1.96 14.49 0.45
N ARG A 6 -2.57 15.15 1.43
CA ARG A 6 -1.93 15.57 2.67
C ARG A 6 -1.76 14.40 3.63
N THR A 7 -2.78 13.54 3.81
CA THR A 7 -2.65 12.25 4.53
C THR A 7 -1.48 11.44 3.95
N ILE A 8 -1.40 11.30 2.62
CA ILE A 8 -0.31 10.57 1.96
C ILE A 8 1.04 11.24 2.24
N TRP A 9 1.11 12.58 2.13
CA TRP A 9 2.33 13.32 2.38
C TRP A 9 2.81 13.16 3.84
N LEU A 10 1.92 13.25 4.82
CA LEU A 10 2.23 13.05 6.24
C LEU A 10 2.77 11.64 6.49
N ALA A 11 2.09 10.63 5.96
CA ALA A 11 2.52 9.24 6.11
C ALA A 11 3.91 8.97 5.48
N VAL A 12 4.17 9.52 4.29
CA VAL A 12 5.46 9.38 3.60
C VAL A 12 6.59 10.10 4.34
N ASN A 13 6.32 11.22 5.00
CA ASN A 13 7.33 11.97 5.77
C ASN A 13 7.41 11.52 7.25
N SER A 14 6.76 10.40 7.59
CA SER A 14 6.84 9.77 8.91
C SER A 14 7.84 8.61 8.93
N GLU A 15 7.95 7.92 10.06
CA GLU A 15 8.71 6.66 10.19
C GLU A 15 8.22 5.54 9.24
N HIS A 16 7.02 5.66 8.67
CA HIS A 16 6.48 4.69 7.72
C HIS A 16 6.87 4.93 6.26
N GLY A 17 7.60 6.01 5.94
CA GLY A 17 7.97 6.39 4.58
C GLY A 17 8.66 5.27 3.80
N ASP A 18 9.75 4.72 4.38
CA ASP A 18 10.49 3.62 3.77
C ASP A 18 9.61 2.38 3.56
N ARG A 19 8.76 2.07 4.54
CA ARG A 19 7.86 0.91 4.45
C ARG A 19 6.82 1.07 3.33
N LEU A 20 6.29 2.28 3.13
CA LEU A 20 5.35 2.58 2.03
C LEU A 20 6.01 2.43 0.66
N VAL A 21 7.31 2.75 0.55
CA VAL A 21 8.09 2.52 -0.68
C VAL A 21 8.26 1.03 -0.94
N GLU A 22 8.67 0.26 0.07
CA GLU A 22 8.82 -1.21 -0.04
C GLU A 22 7.52 -1.88 -0.47
N ILE A 23 6.40 -1.51 0.15
CA ILE A 23 5.07 -2.02 -0.22
C ILE A 23 4.77 -1.73 -1.70
N THR A 24 5.05 -0.52 -2.15
CA THR A 24 4.79 -0.10 -3.55
C THR A 24 5.65 -0.89 -4.54
N GLN A 25 6.92 -1.10 -4.21
CA GLN A 25 7.85 -1.88 -5.04
C GLN A 25 7.42 -3.35 -5.13
N GLU A 26 7.11 -3.98 -3.99
CA GLU A 26 6.68 -5.38 -3.96
C GLU A 26 5.33 -5.58 -4.67
N HIS A 27 4.36 -4.70 -4.42
CA HIS A 27 3.07 -4.73 -5.11
C HIS A 27 3.23 -4.62 -6.63
N THR A 28 4.07 -3.68 -7.09
CA THR A 28 4.35 -3.49 -8.52
C THR A 28 5.02 -4.71 -9.14
N ARG A 29 5.99 -5.31 -8.43
CA ARG A 29 6.68 -6.53 -8.88
C ARG A 29 5.70 -7.69 -9.05
N LEU A 30 4.89 -7.99 -8.04
CA LEU A 30 3.93 -9.09 -8.07
C LEU A 30 2.85 -8.88 -9.13
N ALA A 31 2.33 -7.65 -9.26
CA ALA A 31 1.34 -7.32 -10.29
C ALA A 31 1.92 -7.49 -11.71
N ARG A 32 3.19 -7.09 -11.91
CA ARG A 32 3.89 -7.31 -13.18
C ARG A 32 4.09 -8.79 -13.47
N GLU A 33 4.51 -9.58 -12.50
CA GLU A 33 4.69 -11.04 -12.65
C GLU A 33 3.36 -11.73 -13.00
N LEU A 34 2.26 -11.36 -12.34
CA LEU A 34 0.92 -11.87 -12.67
C LEU A 34 0.47 -11.56 -14.10
N ILE A 35 0.94 -10.46 -14.69
CA ILE A 35 0.61 -10.07 -16.07
C ILE A 35 1.55 -10.78 -17.07
N VAL A 36 2.86 -10.72 -16.82
CA VAL A 36 3.89 -11.16 -17.76
C VAL A 36 4.03 -12.68 -17.76
N GLU A 37 3.95 -13.31 -16.59
CA GLU A 37 4.22 -14.75 -16.41
C GLU A 37 2.95 -15.57 -16.21
N ARG A 38 1.77 -14.98 -16.47
CA ARG A 38 0.46 -15.58 -16.23
C ARG A 38 0.33 -17.03 -16.73
N TYR A 39 0.91 -17.33 -17.90
CA TYR A 39 0.83 -18.65 -18.54
C TYR A 39 1.85 -19.67 -18.02
N ARG A 40 2.81 -19.22 -17.21
CA ARG A 40 3.86 -20.05 -16.59
C ARG A 40 3.59 -20.34 -15.11
N LEU A 41 2.78 -19.51 -14.46
CA LEU A 41 2.37 -19.69 -13.08
C LEU A 41 1.26 -20.75 -12.99
N SER A 42 1.38 -21.62 -12.00
CA SER A 42 0.29 -22.49 -11.57
C SER A 42 -0.84 -21.68 -10.92
N GLU A 43 -2.04 -22.27 -10.84
CA GLU A 43 -3.17 -21.64 -10.15
C GLU A 43 -2.85 -21.34 -8.68
N LEU A 44 -2.09 -22.22 -8.02
CA LEU A 44 -1.65 -22.01 -6.64
C LEU A 44 -0.73 -20.79 -6.51
N GLU A 45 0.25 -20.64 -7.41
CA GLU A 45 1.15 -19.48 -7.39
C GLU A 45 0.40 -18.17 -7.65
N ILE A 46 -0.57 -18.19 -8.57
CA ILE A 46 -1.44 -17.04 -8.84
C ILE A 46 -2.20 -16.64 -7.57
N GLU A 47 -2.78 -17.59 -6.84
CA GLU A 47 -3.50 -17.30 -5.60
C GLU A 47 -2.58 -16.80 -4.49
N ILE A 48 -1.36 -17.35 -4.37
CA ILE A 48 -0.35 -16.85 -3.42
C ILE A 48 -0.01 -15.38 -3.73
N TYR A 49 0.18 -15.05 -5.01
CA TYR A 49 0.55 -13.70 -5.42
C TYR A 49 -0.59 -12.70 -5.16
N LYS A 50 -1.83 -13.09 -5.47
CA LYS A 50 -3.02 -12.30 -5.13
C LYS A 50 -3.17 -12.08 -3.63
N ALA A 51 -3.01 -13.14 -2.83
CA ALA A 51 -3.09 -13.04 -1.38
C ALA A 51 -2.01 -12.11 -0.82
N ARG A 52 -0.80 -12.16 -1.38
CA ARG A 52 0.30 -11.26 -0.99
C ARG A 52 0.01 -9.81 -1.37
N ILE A 53 -0.49 -9.56 -2.58
CA ILE A 53 -0.94 -8.23 -3.03
C ILE A 53 -2.00 -7.67 -2.08
N GLU A 54 -2.97 -8.49 -1.67
CA GLU A 54 -4.03 -8.03 -0.77
C GLU A 54 -3.49 -7.71 0.63
N LYS A 55 -2.56 -8.53 1.14
CA LYS A 55 -1.88 -8.23 2.40
C LYS A 55 -1.13 -6.90 2.34
N LEU A 56 -0.43 -6.62 1.24
CA LEU A 56 0.28 -5.35 1.02
C LEU A 56 -0.68 -4.15 0.97
N ARG A 57 -1.86 -4.33 0.36
CA ARG A 57 -2.91 -3.28 0.31
C ARG A 57 -3.47 -2.99 1.69
N LEU A 58 -3.78 -4.02 2.48
CA LEU A 58 -4.25 -3.88 3.85
C LEU A 58 -3.21 -3.20 4.74
N GLU A 59 -1.94 -3.57 4.60
CA GLU A 59 -0.85 -2.95 5.34
C GLU A 59 -0.72 -1.45 5.00
N ARG A 60 -0.75 -1.10 3.71
CA ARG A 60 -0.77 0.30 3.26
C ARG A 60 -1.97 1.05 3.84
N GLU A 61 -3.16 0.47 3.79
CA GLU A 61 -4.37 1.11 4.30
C GLU A 61 -4.28 1.36 5.81
N ASN A 62 -3.79 0.38 6.57
CA ASN A 62 -3.59 0.51 8.01
C ASN A 62 -2.57 1.59 8.37
N ILE A 63 -1.51 1.78 7.58
CA ILE A 63 -0.57 2.89 7.76
C ILE A 63 -1.28 4.21 7.49
N LEU A 64 -1.94 4.35 6.33
CA LEU A 64 -2.55 5.62 5.93
C LEU A 64 -3.69 6.05 6.87
N GLN A 65 -4.45 5.08 7.41
CA GLN A 65 -5.54 5.35 8.35
C GLN A 65 -5.06 6.06 9.63
N GLN A 66 -3.82 5.83 10.05
CA GLN A 66 -3.24 6.51 11.22
C GLN A 66 -3.10 8.02 10.99
N PHE A 67 -2.87 8.44 9.75
CA PHE A 67 -2.66 9.85 9.39
C PHE A 67 -3.93 10.58 8.98
N VAL A 68 -5.02 9.85 8.69
CA VAL A 68 -6.34 10.46 8.47
C VAL A 68 -6.80 11.22 9.71
N GLN A 69 -6.61 10.62 10.89
CA GLN A 69 -6.94 11.25 12.17
C GLN A 69 -6.03 12.45 12.47
N THR A 70 -4.72 12.31 12.19
CA THR A 70 -3.75 13.41 12.35
C THR A 70 -4.06 14.60 11.44
N GLU A 71 -4.51 14.37 10.20
CA GLU A 71 -4.94 15.45 9.31
C GLU A 71 -6.14 16.21 9.89
N ALA A 72 -7.15 15.50 10.40
CA ALA A 72 -8.32 16.11 11.01
C ALA A 72 -7.96 16.98 12.23
N GLU A 73 -7.06 16.51 13.09
CA GLU A 73 -6.59 17.26 14.27
C GLU A 73 -5.83 18.54 13.91
N LEU A 74 -5.02 18.51 12.84
CA LEU A 74 -4.30 19.70 12.34
C LEU A 74 -5.25 20.73 11.70
N ASP A 75 -6.36 20.28 11.11
CA ASP A 75 -7.35 21.19 10.52
C ASP A 75 -8.25 21.84 11.59
N GLU A 76 -8.39 21.22 12.77
CA GLU A 76 -9.09 21.79 13.94
C GLU A 76 -8.25 22.81 14.74
N ASN A 77 -6.93 22.85 14.54
CA ASN A 77 -6.00 23.71 15.27
C ASN A 77 -4.96 24.37 14.31
N PRO A 78 -5.37 25.40 13.54
CA PRO A 78 -4.60 25.95 12.41
C PRO A 78 -3.34 26.73 12.78
#